data_AF-A0AAU0NTM5-F1
#
_entry.id   AF-A0AAU0NTM5-F1
#
_cell.length_a   1.000
_cell.length_b   1.000
_cell.length_c   1.000
_cell.angle_alpha   90.00
_cell.angle_beta   90.00
_cell.angle_gamma   90.00
#
_symmetry.space_group_name_H-M   'P 1'
#
loop_
_entity.id
_entity.type
_entity.pdbx_description
1 polymer ?
#
loop_
_entity_poly.entity_id
_entity_poly.type
_entity_poly.pdbx_seq_one_letter_code
_entity_poly.pdbx_strand_id
1 'polypeptide(L)'
;MFVIINFLIFIHFAETAWILGRVKKLVKTEISVTFDWDEFIKKPLNLFIWEAFVSKSSKSTTHSGDAEVAVKTFINKYPNIIQANAVTAENPYNLIAATLLRVGISDDVEMLRKSCIVIKA
;
A
#
# COMPACT_ATOMS: atom_id res chain seq x y z
N MET A 1 7.45 13.89 4.64
CA MET A 1 7.32 12.68 5.48
C MET A 1 6.64 11.64 4.61
N PHE A 2 7.35 10.59 4.21
CA PHE A 2 6.80 9.54 3.37
C PHE A 2 6.30 8.41 4.27
N VAL A 3 5.05 8.01 4.10
CA VAL A 3 4.50 6.86 4.82
C VAL A 3 4.39 5.71 3.84
N ILE A 4 5.20 4.67 4.03
CA ILE A 4 5.09 3.42 3.30
C ILE A 4 4.19 2.52 4.15
N ILE A 5 2.91 2.38 3.80
CA ILE A 5 1.99 1.52 4.54
C ILE A 5 1.96 0.14 3.88
N ASN A 6 2.44 -0.85 4.62
CA ASN A 6 2.32 -2.26 4.28
C ASN A 6 0.95 -2.77 4.76
N PHE A 7 0.17 -3.33 3.84
CA PHE A 7 -1.03 -4.06 4.22
C PHE A 7 -0.88 -5.55 3.90
N LEU A 8 -0.90 -6.38 4.93
CA LEU A 8 -1.31 -7.78 4.84
C LEU A 8 -2.84 -7.80 4.78
N ILE A 9 -3.40 -7.62 3.58
CA ILE A 9 -4.78 -7.17 3.36
C ILE A 9 -5.87 -8.17 3.79
N PHE A 10 -5.59 -9.44 4.05
CA PHE A 10 -6.69 -10.40 4.23
C PHE A 10 -7.41 -10.37 5.58
N ILE A 11 -6.87 -9.75 6.64
CA ILE A 11 -7.47 -9.81 7.99
C ILE A 11 -7.71 -8.41 8.61
N HIS A 12 -7.05 -7.36 8.12
CA HIS A 12 -6.96 -6.10 8.86
C HIS A 12 -7.71 -4.90 8.22
N PHE A 13 -8.80 -5.14 7.50
CA PHE A 13 -9.55 -4.06 6.83
C PHE A 13 -10.08 -3.01 7.83
N ALA A 14 -10.57 -3.46 8.98
CA ALA A 14 -11.08 -2.56 10.03
C ALA A 14 -9.96 -1.71 10.65
N GLU A 15 -8.81 -2.32 10.95
CA GLU A 15 -7.63 -1.65 11.48
C GLU A 15 -7.05 -0.68 10.47
N THR A 16 -7.02 -1.05 9.20
CA THR A 16 -6.61 -0.19 8.07
C THR A 16 -7.47 1.07 8.01
N ALA A 17 -8.79 0.90 8.06
CA ALA A 17 -9.73 2.02 8.09
C ALA A 17 -9.54 2.89 9.35
N TRP A 18 -9.32 2.26 10.50
CA TRP A 18 -9.06 2.99 11.73
C TRP A 18 -7.77 3.81 11.64
N ILE A 19 -6.64 3.21 11.24
CA ILE A 19 -5.34 3.86 11.10
C ILE A 19 -5.43 5.02 10.11
N LEU A 20 -5.93 4.78 8.90
CA LEU A 20 -6.07 5.82 7.87
C LEU A 20 -7.00 6.95 8.33
N GLY A 21 -8.10 6.62 9.02
CA GLY A 21 -8.98 7.61 9.62
C GLY A 21 -8.30 8.44 10.71
N ARG A 22 -7.41 7.85 11.51
CA ARG A 22 -6.58 8.57 12.49
C ARG A 22 -5.54 9.46 11.81
N VAL A 23 -4.87 8.96 10.77
CA VAL A 23 -3.89 9.73 9.99
C VAL A 23 -4.56 10.96 9.38
N LYS A 24 -5.70 10.80 8.70
CA LYS A 24 -6.47 11.92 8.13
C LYS A 24 -6.83 13.00 9.17
N LYS A 25 -7.16 12.61 10.40
CA LYS A 25 -7.51 13.55 11.48
C LYS A 25 -6.32 14.29 12.07
N LEU A 26 -5.15 13.66 12.09
CA LEU A 26 -3.95 14.19 12.75
C LEU A 26 -3.06 15.00 11.81
N VAL A 27 -3.06 14.65 10.52
CA VAL A 27 -2.25 15.30 9.51
C VAL A 27 -2.93 16.59 9.05
N LYS A 28 -2.19 17.71 9.07
CA LYS A 28 -2.69 19.04 8.66
C LYS A 28 -2.58 19.31 7.16
N THR A 29 -1.97 18.40 6.41
CA THR A 29 -1.83 18.48 4.96
C THR A 29 -2.80 17.52 4.29
N GLU A 30 -3.20 17.85 3.07
CA GLU A 30 -4.02 16.97 2.24
C GLU A 30 -3.24 15.70 1.91
N ILE A 31 -3.89 14.54 2.03
CA ILE A 31 -3.26 13.24 1.77
C ILE A 31 -3.49 12.92 0.29
N SER A 32 -2.41 12.90 -0.49
CA SER A 32 -2.44 12.58 -1.91
C SER A 32 -1.83 11.18 -2.12
N VAL A 33 -2.72 10.25 -2.48
CA VAL A 33 -2.43 8.81 -2.50
C VAL A 33 -2.33 8.27 -3.92
N THR A 34 -1.40 7.34 -4.15
CA THR A 34 -1.34 6.55 -5.38
C THR A 34 -0.93 5.10 -5.11
N PHE A 35 -1.25 4.24 -6.07
CA PHE A 35 -0.82 2.85 -6.16
C PHE A 35 0.24 2.65 -7.26
N ASP A 36 0.53 3.71 -8.02
CA ASP A 36 1.47 3.72 -9.13
C ASP A 36 2.81 4.32 -8.68
N TRP A 37 3.89 3.55 -8.85
CA TRP A 37 5.22 3.96 -8.45
C TRP A 37 5.76 5.13 -9.28
N ASP A 38 5.49 5.13 -10.58
CA ASP A 38 5.95 6.16 -11.49
C ASP A 38 5.26 7.50 -11.21
N GLU A 39 3.96 7.47 -10.89
CA GLU A 39 3.26 8.64 -10.40
C GLU A 39 3.86 9.15 -9.09
N PHE A 40 4.13 8.25 -8.14
CA PHE A 40 4.65 8.61 -6.83
C PHE A 40 5.98 9.36 -6.91
N ILE A 41 6.89 8.94 -7.79
CA ILE A 41 8.20 9.59 -7.94
C ILE A 41 8.16 10.86 -8.82
N LYS A 42 7.16 11.02 -9.70
CA LYS A 42 7.06 12.15 -10.65
C LYS A 42 6.13 13.26 -10.20
N LYS A 43 5.15 12.98 -9.33
CA LYS A 43 4.12 13.93 -8.88
C LYS A 43 4.32 14.30 -7.41
N PRO A 44 3.80 15.45 -6.93
CA PRO A 44 3.86 15.83 -5.52
C PRO A 44 2.87 15.01 -4.67
N LEU A 45 3.03 13.69 -4.66
CA LEU A 45 2.24 12.74 -3.89
C LEU A 45 2.92 12.46 -2.54
N ASN A 46 2.13 12.17 -1.51
CA ASN A 46 2.66 11.99 -0.15
C ASN A 46 2.32 10.63 0.50
N LEU A 47 1.54 9.80 -0.19
CA LEU A 47 1.23 8.44 0.24
C LEU A 47 1.30 7.46 -0.93
N PHE A 48 2.20 6.48 -0.84
CA PHE A 48 2.27 5.35 -1.76
C PHE A 48 1.88 4.08 -1.03
N ILE A 49 0.93 3.34 -1.59
CA ILE A 49 0.42 2.09 -1.02
C ILE A 49 0.75 0.95 -1.97
N TRP A 50 1.31 -0.12 -1.41
CA TRP A 50 1.67 -1.34 -2.11
C TRP A 50 1.37 -2.56 -1.23
N GLU A 51 1.36 -3.74 -1.85
CA GLU A 51 1.01 -4.99 -1.22
C GLU A 51 2.24 -5.88 -1.01
N ALA A 52 2.38 -6.39 0.20
CA ALA A 52 3.43 -7.36 0.49
C ALA A 52 2.90 -8.78 0.37
N PHE A 53 3.60 -9.61 -0.39
CA PHE A 53 3.36 -11.04 -0.45
C PHE A 53 4.53 -11.79 0.18
N VAL A 54 4.46 -12.01 1.51
CA VAL A 54 5.48 -12.76 2.26
C VAL A 54 5.05 -14.22 2.36
N SER A 55 5.82 -15.13 1.76
CA SER A 55 5.42 -16.55 1.64
C SER A 55 6.48 -17.53 2.15
N LYS A 56 6.02 -18.70 2.62
CA LYS A 56 6.81 -19.89 2.98
C LYS A 56 8.15 -19.60 3.68
N SER A 57 9.26 -19.59 2.94
CA SER A 57 10.64 -19.48 3.41
C SER A 57 10.99 -18.10 3.98
N SER A 58 10.19 -17.08 3.68
CA SER A 58 10.46 -15.69 4.04
C SER A 58 9.58 -15.20 5.19
N LYS A 59 8.73 -16.08 5.74
CA LYS A 59 7.91 -15.76 6.92
C LYS A 59 8.78 -15.64 8.17
N SER A 60 8.56 -14.58 8.92
CA SER A 60 9.04 -14.46 10.29
C SER A 60 8.15 -15.25 11.25
N THR A 61 8.62 -15.42 12.48
CA THR A 61 7.83 -15.97 13.58
C THR A 61 6.76 -14.99 14.08
N THR A 62 6.80 -13.71 13.67
CA THR A 62 5.85 -12.67 14.06
C THR A 62 5.33 -11.87 12.87
N HIS A 63 4.12 -11.32 12.96
CA HIS A 63 3.56 -10.43 11.94
C HIS A 63 4.36 -9.14 11.74
N SER A 64 4.95 -8.61 12.82
CA SER A 64 5.86 -7.46 12.72
C SER A 64 7.13 -7.81 11.94
N GLY A 65 7.64 -9.04 12.09
CA GLY A 65 8.77 -9.53 11.31
C GLY A 65 8.43 -9.73 9.84
N ASP A 66 7.22 -10.17 9.50
CA ASP A 66 6.75 -10.22 8.10
C ASP A 66 6.72 -8.82 7.47
N ALA A 67 6.26 -7.81 8.21
CA ALA A 67 6.28 -6.42 7.75
C ALA A 67 7.71 -5.90 7.55
N GLU A 68 8.65 -6.24 8.45
CA GLU A 68 10.06 -5.89 8.31
C GLU A 68 10.70 -6.55 7.08
N VAL A 69 10.46 -7.84 6.86
CA VAL A 69 10.93 -8.58 5.67
C VAL A 69 10.39 -7.94 4.39
N ALA A 70 9.11 -7.57 4.38
CA ALA A 70 8.49 -6.93 3.24
C ALA A 70 9.14 -5.57 2.93
N VAL A 71 9.37 -4.72 3.94
CA VAL A 71 10.03 -3.41 3.75
C VAL A 71 11.47 -3.59 3.27
N LYS A 72 12.24 -4.51 3.85
CA LYS A 72 13.61 -4.82 3.40
C LYS A 72 13.61 -5.30 1.94
N THR A 73 12.66 -6.16 1.57
CA THR A 73 12.51 -6.62 0.20
C THR A 73 12.20 -5.48 -0.74
N PHE A 74 11.27 -4.58 -0.39
CA PHE A 74 10.97 -3.39 -1.17
C PHE A 74 12.23 -2.54 -1.41
N ILE A 75 12.99 -2.24 -0.35
CA ILE A 75 14.24 -1.47 -0.44
C ILE A 75 15.25 -2.16 -1.37
N ASN A 76 15.40 -3.48 -1.26
CA ASN A 76 16.31 -4.24 -2.12
C ASN A 76 15.90 -4.27 -3.60
N LYS A 77 14.64 -3.99 -3.91
CA LYS A 77 14.13 -3.90 -5.30
C LYS A 77 14.25 -2.49 -5.87
N TYR A 78 14.40 -1.47 -5.03
CA TYR A 78 14.59 -0.09 -5.48
C TYR A 78 15.92 0.05 -6.27
N PRO A 79 15.94 0.79 -7.40
CA PRO A 79 14.86 1.61 -7.97
C PRO A 79 13.89 0.86 -8.90
N ASN A 80 14.10 -0.43 -9.16
CA ASN A 80 13.36 -1.24 -10.14
C ASN A 80 12.04 -1.81 -9.58
N ILE A 81 11.25 -0.97 -8.88
CA ILE A 81 10.02 -1.39 -8.19
C ILE A 81 8.97 -1.93 -9.16
N ILE A 82 8.83 -1.31 -10.33
CA ILE A 82 7.86 -1.74 -11.35
C ILE A 82 8.20 -3.14 -11.87
N GLN A 83 9.48 -3.41 -12.15
CA GLN A 83 9.95 -4.72 -12.62
C GLN A 83 9.83 -5.80 -11.54
N ALA A 84 9.82 -5.40 -10.26
CA ALA A 84 9.67 -6.30 -9.13
C ALA A 84 8.21 -6.66 -8.81
N ASN A 85 7.23 -6.09 -9.52
CA ASN A 85 5.83 -6.41 -9.33
C ASN A 85 5.54 -7.89 -9.63
N ALA A 86 5.04 -8.62 -8.64
CA ALA A 86 4.85 -10.06 -8.71
C ALA A 86 3.48 -10.46 -9.28
N VAL A 87 2.51 -9.54 -9.33
CA VAL A 87 1.13 -9.84 -9.71
C VAL A 87 0.58 -8.72 -10.59
N THR A 88 -0.11 -9.10 -11.65
CA THR A 88 -0.93 -8.21 -12.48
C THR A 88 -2.37 -8.68 -12.44
N ALA A 89 -3.29 -7.76 -12.22
CA ALA A 89 -4.72 -8.01 -12.28
C ALA A 89 -5.39 -6.93 -13.13
N GLU A 90 -6.29 -7.34 -14.01
CA GLU A 90 -7.15 -6.42 -14.76
C GLU A 90 -8.40 -6.13 -13.93
N ASN A 91 -8.68 -4.84 -13.69
CA ASN A 91 -9.87 -4.39 -12.97
C ASN A 91 -10.10 -5.13 -11.62
N PRO A 92 -9.10 -5.19 -10.72
CA PRO A 92 -9.28 -5.78 -9.39
C PRO A 92 -10.33 -5.01 -8.59
N TYR A 93 -10.76 -5.59 -7.47
CA TYR A 93 -11.47 -4.86 -6.43
C TYR A 93 -10.51 -4.48 -5.30
N ASN A 94 -9.99 -3.26 -5.37
CA ASN A 94 -8.97 -2.77 -4.44
C ASN A 94 -9.60 -2.40 -3.08
N LEU A 95 -9.38 -3.25 -2.07
CA LEU A 95 -9.90 -3.05 -0.71
C LEU A 95 -9.28 -1.85 0.00
N ILE A 96 -8.03 -1.49 -0.32
CA ILE A 96 -7.45 -0.27 0.25
C ILE A 96 -8.12 0.97 -0.34
N ALA A 97 -8.41 0.98 -1.63
CA ALA A 97 -9.21 2.04 -2.24
C ALA A 97 -10.59 2.18 -1.58
N ALA A 98 -11.28 1.06 -1.32
CA ALA A 98 -12.55 1.08 -0.57
C ALA A 98 -12.39 1.70 0.82
N THR A 99 -11.27 1.45 1.49
CA THR A 99 -10.95 2.07 2.78
C THR A 99 -10.73 3.57 2.65
N LEU A 100 -9.93 4.00 1.67
CA LEU A 100 -9.63 5.42 1.41
C LEU A 100 -10.92 6.22 1.17
N LEU A 101 -11.84 5.66 0.38
CA LEU A 101 -13.19 6.21 0.18
C LEU A 101 -13.97 6.26 1.50
N ARG A 102 -13.99 5.17 2.27
CA ARG A 102 -14.73 5.06 3.52
C ARG A 102 -14.31 6.08 4.58
N VAL A 103 -13.03 6.42 4.65
CA VAL A 103 -12.48 7.42 5.59
C VAL A 103 -12.44 8.83 4.99
N GLY A 104 -12.79 8.96 3.70
CA GLY A 104 -12.80 10.20 2.92
C GLY A 104 -11.40 10.77 2.65
N ILE A 105 -10.37 9.93 2.56
CA ILE A 105 -9.06 10.38 2.04
C ILE A 105 -9.15 10.61 0.53
N SER A 106 -10.00 9.86 -0.17
CA SER A 106 -10.31 10.05 -1.59
C SER A 106 -11.81 10.03 -1.80
N ASP A 107 -12.27 10.63 -2.89
CA ASP A 107 -13.62 10.51 -3.47
C ASP A 107 -13.60 9.88 -4.88
N ASP A 108 -12.42 9.54 -5.41
CA ASP A 108 -12.23 8.89 -6.71
C ASP A 108 -12.61 7.40 -6.65
N VAL A 109 -13.83 7.08 -7.09
CA VAL A 109 -14.35 5.70 -7.13
C VAL A 109 -13.58 4.82 -8.13
N GLU A 110 -12.93 5.39 -9.15
CA GLU A 110 -12.13 4.62 -10.11
C GLU A 110 -10.90 3.99 -9.45
N MET A 111 -10.47 4.48 -8.27
CA MET A 111 -9.43 3.83 -7.48
C MET A 111 -9.76 2.39 -7.10
N LEU A 112 -11.04 2.03 -6.98
CA LEU A 112 -11.45 0.65 -6.70
C LEU A 112 -10.96 -0.34 -7.75
N ARG A 113 -10.71 0.13 -8.98
CA ARG A 113 -10.28 -0.67 -10.12
C ARG A 113 -8.76 -0.66 -10.33
N LYS A 114 -8.00 0.04 -9.49
CA LYS A 114 -6.54 0.19 -9.64
C LYS A 114 -5.81 -0.91 -8.88
N SER A 115 -4.88 -1.58 -9.54
CA SER A 115 -4.00 -2.58 -8.93
C SER A 115 -2.92 -1.91 -8.08
N CYS A 116 -2.63 -2.47 -6.90
CA CYS A 116 -1.42 -2.15 -6.17
C CYS A 116 -0.21 -2.85 -6.80
N ILE A 117 0.97 -2.28 -6.62
CA ILE A 117 2.21 -3.02 -6.84
C ILE A 117 2.33 -4.08 -5.74
N VAL A 118 2.58 -5.33 -6.14
CA VAL A 118 2.77 -6.46 -5.23
C VAL A 118 4.24 -6.82 -5.17
N ILE A 119 4.90 -6.62 -4.04
CA ILE A 119 6.29 -7.06 -3.84
C ILE A 119 6.32 -8.35 -3.05
N LYS A 120 6.90 -9.38 -3.66
CA LYS A 120 7.03 -10.71 -3.08
C LYS A 120 8.38 -10.86 -2.35
N ALA A 121 8.29 -11.32 -1.11
CA ALA A 121 9.42 -11.77 -0.31
C ALA A 121 9.41 -13.30 -0.17
#